data_AF-A0A526ZN27-F1
#
_entry.id   AF-A0A526ZN27-F1
#
_cell.length_a   1.000
_cell.length_b   1.000
_cell.length_c   1.000
_cell.angle_alpha   90.00
_cell.angle_beta   90.00
_cell.angle_gamma   90.00
#
_symmetry.space_group_name_H-M   'P 1'
#
loop_
_entity.id
_entity.type
_entity.pdbx_description
1 polymer ?
#
loop_
_entity_poly.entity_id
_entity_poly.type
_entity_poly.pdbx_seq_one_letter_code
_entity_poly.pdbx_strand_id
1 'polypeptide(L)'
;FIPYRVENLRILPVGGPAARNVSPRVGHLHLTVDDLPWAWADYGQSDTIILVGMPRGQHKVLVEVVDAEGNVFTKQTVTFHSPGKEIQP
;
A
#
# COMPACT_ATOMS: atom_id res chain seq x y z
N PHE A 1 1.12 8.36 10.43
CA PHE A 1 0.70 7.02 9.99
C PHE A 1 -0.60 7.15 9.22
N ILE A 2 -0.94 6.18 8.37
CA ILE A 2 -2.18 6.15 7.58
C ILE A 2 -2.92 4.86 7.93
N PRO A 3 -4.07 4.91 8.62
CA PRO A 3 -4.86 3.73 8.88
C PRO A 3 -5.51 3.23 7.59
N TYR A 4 -5.66 1.91 7.45
CA TYR A 4 -6.42 1.31 6.36
C TYR A 4 -7.29 0.15 6.85
N ARG A 5 -8.27 -0.20 6.03
CA ARG A 5 -9.08 -1.41 6.20
C ARG A 5 -9.37 -2.00 4.83
N VAL A 6 -9.30 -3.33 4.74
CA VAL A 6 -9.80 -4.09 3.60
C VAL A 6 -10.95 -4.99 4.05
N GLU A 7 -11.92 -5.19 3.17
CA GLU A 7 -13.05 -6.07 3.41
C GLU A 7 -13.09 -7.16 2.33
N ASN A 8 -13.57 -8.35 2.69
CA ASN A 8 -13.65 -9.51 1.79
C ASN A 8 -12.30 -9.96 1.20
N LEU A 9 -11.19 -9.58 1.84
CA LEU A 9 -9.82 -9.94 1.47
C LEU A 9 -8.98 -10.13 2.74
N ARG A 10 -8.10 -11.14 2.73
CA ARG A 10 -7.05 -11.34 3.72
C ARG A 10 -5.70 -10.95 3.13
N ILE A 11 -4.94 -10.09 3.82
CA ILE A 11 -3.59 -9.72 3.40
C ILE A 11 -2.63 -10.78 3.94
N LEU A 12 -1.94 -11.52 3.05
CA LEU A 12 -1.05 -12.62 3.41
C LEU A 12 0.10 -12.77 2.40
N PRO A 13 1.31 -13.22 2.83
CA PRO A 13 2.47 -13.45 1.96
C PRO A 13 2.32 -14.72 1.10
N VAL A 14 1.25 -14.80 0.32
CA VAL A 14 0.91 -15.91 -0.57
C VAL A 14 0.60 -15.34 -1.95
N GLY A 15 1.30 -15.83 -2.97
CA GLY A 15 1.16 -15.35 -4.34
C GLY A 15 1.04 -16.46 -5.37
N GLY A 16 0.74 -16.06 -6.60
CA GLY A 16 0.72 -16.92 -7.78
C GLY A 16 -0.63 -17.57 -8.09
N PRO A 17 -0.74 -18.28 -9.24
CA PRO A 17 -2.03 -18.72 -9.79
C PRO A 17 -2.87 -19.62 -8.88
N ALA A 18 -2.22 -20.47 -8.09
CA ALA A 18 -2.92 -21.36 -7.16
C ALA A 18 -3.65 -20.59 -6.04
N ALA A 19 -3.12 -19.42 -5.64
CA ALA A 19 -3.66 -18.62 -4.56
C ALA A 19 -5.02 -17.97 -4.91
N ARG A 20 -5.36 -17.84 -6.20
CA ARG A 20 -6.68 -17.37 -6.64
C ARG A 20 -7.83 -18.24 -6.14
N ASN A 21 -7.56 -19.52 -5.86
CA ASN A 21 -8.57 -20.49 -5.44
C ASN A 21 -8.63 -20.68 -3.92
N VAL A 22 -7.83 -19.91 -3.15
CA VAL A 22 -7.81 -20.00 -1.68
C VAL A 22 -8.99 -19.24 -1.07
N SER A 23 -9.57 -19.82 -0.03
CA SER A 23 -10.61 -19.19 0.80
C SER A 23 -10.13 -19.09 2.27
N PRO A 24 -10.25 -17.93 2.95
CA PRO A 24 -10.76 -16.66 2.42
C PRO A 24 -9.89 -16.11 1.29
N ARG A 25 -10.45 -15.24 0.44
CA ARG A 25 -9.73 -14.65 -0.69
C ARG A 25 -8.49 -13.92 -0.16
N VAL A 26 -7.34 -14.16 -0.81
CA VAL A 26 -6.05 -13.59 -0.41
C VAL A 26 -5.55 -12.56 -1.40
N GLY A 27 -4.78 -11.61 -0.91
CA GLY A 27 -4.14 -10.57 -1.70
C GLY A 27 -3.11 -9.81 -0.89
N HIS A 28 -2.68 -8.66 -1.41
CA HIS A 28 -1.73 -7.78 -0.75
C HIS A 28 -1.94 -6.33 -1.18
N LEU A 29 -1.14 -5.41 -0.65
CA LEU A 29 -1.17 -4.01 -1.07
C LEU A 29 0.03 -3.71 -1.95
N HIS A 30 -0.15 -2.91 -3.00
CA HIS A 30 0.92 -2.13 -3.61
C HIS A 30 0.82 -0.69 -3.13
N LEU A 31 1.96 -0.14 -2.72
CA LEU A 31 2.04 1.20 -2.18
C LEU A 31 3.04 2.03 -3.01
N THR A 32 2.57 3.16 -3.53
CA THR A 32 3.37 4.09 -4.35
C THR A 32 3.32 5.47 -3.72
N VAL A 33 4.47 6.05 -3.41
CA VAL A 33 4.61 7.39 -2.84
C VAL A 33 4.94 8.36 -3.96
N ASP A 34 4.26 9.51 -4.02
CA ASP A 34 4.57 10.65 -4.91
C ASP A 34 4.83 10.29 -6.38
N ASP A 35 4.07 9.32 -6.92
CA ASP A 35 4.23 8.78 -8.28
C ASP A 35 5.66 8.31 -8.62
N LEU A 36 6.44 7.90 -7.60
CA LEU A 36 7.75 7.32 -7.82
C LEU A 36 7.64 6.12 -8.78
N PRO A 37 8.67 5.86 -9.60
CA PRO A 37 8.65 4.78 -10.59
C PRO A 37 8.73 3.38 -9.98
N TRP A 38 8.78 3.29 -8.65
CA TRP A 38 8.81 2.05 -7.89
C TRP A 38 7.70 2.07 -6.84
N ALA A 39 7.20 0.88 -6.53
CA ALA A 39 6.26 0.61 -5.46
C ALA A 39 6.83 -0.48 -4.55
N TRP A 40 6.27 -0.63 -3.35
CA TRP A 40 6.53 -1.83 -2.54
C TRP A 40 5.23 -2.58 -2.29
N ALA A 41 5.38 -3.89 -2.06
CA ALA A 41 4.30 -4.76 -1.68
C ALA A 41 4.24 -4.89 -0.15
N ASP A 42 3.07 -4.69 0.45
CA ASP A 42 2.80 -4.96 1.86
C ASP A 42 1.93 -6.21 2.02
N TYR A 43 2.46 -7.17 2.77
CA TYR A 43 1.84 -8.45 3.12
C TYR A 43 1.53 -8.57 4.61
N GLY A 44 1.74 -7.50 5.40
CA GLY A 44 1.77 -7.55 6.85
C GLY A 44 0.41 -7.55 7.54
N GLN A 45 -0.66 -7.12 6.86
CA GLN A 45 -1.99 -6.90 7.46
C GLN A 45 -1.92 -6.10 8.77
N SER A 46 -1.10 -5.05 8.78
CA SER A 46 -0.87 -4.19 9.95
C SER A 46 -2.02 -3.23 10.24
N ASP A 47 -3.00 -3.14 9.33
CA ASP A 47 -4.08 -2.14 9.30
C ASP A 47 -3.56 -0.67 9.33
N THR A 48 -2.26 -0.47 9.18
CA THR A 48 -1.57 0.82 9.28
C THR A 48 -0.36 0.87 8.38
N ILE A 49 -0.28 1.91 7.56
CA ILE A 49 0.90 2.27 6.77
C ILE A 49 1.71 3.32 7.55
N ILE A 50 3.01 3.07 7.70
CA ILE A 50 3.93 3.98 8.38
C ILE A 50 5.00 4.43 7.40
N LEU A 51 5.08 5.76 7.22
CA LEU A 51 6.13 6.43 6.46
C LEU A 51 6.94 7.29 7.41
N VAL A 52 8.26 7.15 7.37
CA VAL A 52 9.21 7.87 8.23
C VAL A 52 10.18 8.64 7.35
N GLY A 53 10.57 9.84 7.78
CA GLY A 53 11.56 10.64 7.05
C GLY A 53 11.04 11.33 5.79
N MET A 54 9.72 11.44 5.63
CA MET A 54 9.12 12.20 4.53
C MET A 54 9.61 13.65 4.54
N PRO A 55 10.03 14.21 3.38
CA PRO A 55 10.36 15.63 3.24
C PRO A 55 9.27 16.57 3.76
N ARG A 56 9.60 17.85 3.96
CA ARG A 56 8.57 18.87 4.19
C ARG A 56 7.72 19.07 2.93
N GLY A 57 6.39 19.13 3.08
CA GLY A 57 5.49 19.52 2.00
C GLY A 57 4.30 18.59 1.84
N GLN A 58 3.58 18.76 0.73
CA GLN A 58 2.49 17.86 0.35
C GLN A 58 3.04 16.59 -0.29
N HIS A 59 2.48 15.46 0.16
CA HIS A 59 2.77 14.14 -0.35
C HIS A 59 1.48 13.39 -0.65
N LYS A 60 1.58 12.36 -1.48
CA LYS A 60 0.51 11.41 -1.73
C LYS A 60 0.99 9.98 -1.69
N VAL A 61 0.11 9.10 -1.25
CA VAL A 61 0.29 7.65 -1.28
C VAL A 61 -0.86 7.07 -2.06
N LEU A 62 -0.56 6.38 -3.16
CA LEU A 62 -1.48 5.48 -3.82
C LEU A 62 -1.41 4.12 -3.12
N VAL A 63 -2.57 3.65 -2.67
CA VAL A 63 -2.78 2.33 -2.09
C VAL A 63 -3.60 1.52 -3.08
N GLU A 64 -3.03 0.46 -3.62
CA GLU A 64 -3.73 -0.48 -4.50
C GLU A 64 -3.90 -1.79 -3.75
N VAL A 65 -5.14 -2.27 -3.64
CA VAL A 65 -5.44 -3.59 -3.12
C VAL A 65 -5.41 -4.54 -4.31
N VAL A 66 -4.53 -5.53 -4.27
CA VAL A 66 -4.30 -6.45 -5.39
C VAL A 66 -4.61 -7.89 -5.02
N ASP A 67 -4.90 -8.69 -6.04
CA ASP A 67 -4.98 -10.14 -5.93
C ASP A 67 -3.61 -10.79 -5.69
N ALA A 68 -3.58 -12.11 -5.54
CA ALA A 68 -2.35 -12.85 -5.31
C ALA A 68 -1.32 -12.80 -6.46
N GLU A 69 -1.69 -12.26 -7.62
CA GLU A 69 -0.82 -12.08 -8.79
C GLU A 69 -0.53 -10.61 -9.09
N GLY A 70 -0.98 -9.68 -8.24
CA GLY A 70 -0.75 -8.25 -8.41
C GLY A 70 -1.78 -7.53 -9.28
N ASN A 71 -2.90 -8.18 -9.63
CA ASN A 71 -3.99 -7.53 -10.35
C ASN A 71 -4.81 -6.65 -9.41
N VAL A 72 -5.04 -5.39 -9.78
CA VAL A 72 -5.72 -4.41 -8.93
C VAL A 72 -7.20 -4.73 -8.80
N PHE A 73 -7.68 -4.91 -7.56
CA PHE A 73 -9.10 -4.95 -7.22
C PHE A 73 -9.67 -3.54 -7.06
N THR A 74 -8.99 -2.70 -6.29
CA THR A 74 -9.39 -1.31 -6.03
C THR A 74 -8.17 -0.48 -5.64
N LYS A 75 -8.32 0.84 -5.69
CA LYS A 75 -7.26 1.77 -5.32
C LYS A 75 -7.80 3.03 -4.65
N GLN A 76 -7.00 3.60 -3.77
CA GLN A 76 -7.28 4.87 -3.11
C GLN A 76 -6.01 5.70 -3.01
N THR A 77 -6.12 7.01 -3.23
CA THR A 77 -5.02 7.95 -2.99
C THR A 77 -5.30 8.73 -1.72
N VAL A 78 -4.29 8.80 -0.84
CA VAL A 78 -4.32 9.63 0.36
C VAL A 78 -3.29 10.73 0.22
N THR A 79 -3.71 11.98 0.35
CA THR A 79 -2.82 13.15 0.37
C THR A 79 -2.62 13.62 1.81
N PHE A 80 -1.40 14.00 2.16
CA PHE A 80 -1.09 14.55 3.48
C PHE A 80 0.04 15.56 3.40
N HIS A 81 0.12 16.44 4.41
CA HIS A 81 1.22 17.38 4.56
C HIS A 81 2.21 16.85 5.61
N SER A 82 3.46 16.64 5.21
CA SER A 82 4.53 16.25 6.12
C SER A 82 5.17 17.49 6.74
N PRO A 83 5.32 17.53 8.08
CA PRO A 83 5.98 18.65 8.78
C PRO A 83 7.50 18.57 8.69
N GLY A 84 8.07 17.64 7.88
CA GLY A 84 9.47 17.24 7.85
C GLY A 84 10.52 18.35 7.79
N LYS A 85 11.79 17.97 7.71
CA LYS A 85 12.86 18.94 7.48
C LYS A 85 12.85 19.39 6.02
N GLU A 86 13.22 20.64 5.80
CA GLU A 86 13.45 21.15 4.45
C GLU A 86 14.56 20.31 3.81
N ILE A 87 14.35 19.83 2.58
CA ILE A 87 15.41 19.12 1.86
C ILE A 87 16.46 20.18 1.51
N GLN A 88 17.58 20.18 2.22
CA GLN A 88 18.73 20.99 1.81
C GLN A 88 19.36 20.30 0.60
N PRO A 89 19.60 21.03 -0.51
CA PRO A 89 20.19 20.47 -1.72
C PRO A 89 21.60 19.90 -1.50
#